data_AF-A0A7X6UMA6-F1
#
_entry.id   AF-A0A7X6UMA6-F1
#
_cell.length_a   1.000
_cell.length_b   1.000
_cell.length_c   1.000
_cell.angle_alpha   90.00
_cell.angle_beta   90.00
_cell.angle_gamma   90.00
#
_symmetry.space_group_name_H-M   'P 1'
#
loop_
_entity.id
_entity.type
_entity.pdbx_description
1 polymer ?
#
loop_
_entity_poly.entity_id
_entity_poly.type
_entity_poly.pdbx_seq_one_letter_code
_entity_poly.pdbx_strand_id
1 'polypeptide(L)' 'MCAKRRRYEGIRWRILYGNYEGVQRTAVNELQRFVQSYLPYVPEILPAGAGSAETHEILVGTVKNHSGIPSCQQAEL' A
#
# COMPACT_ATOMS: atom_id res chain seq x y z
N MET A 1 8.04 34.10 -10.75
CA MET A 1 8.80 33.11 -9.95
C MET A 1 8.22 31.73 -10.23
N CYS A 2 9.00 30.81 -10.80
CA CYS A 2 8.54 29.46 -11.15
C CYS A 2 8.74 28.54 -9.94
N ALA A 3 7.66 28.04 -9.33
CA ALA A 3 7.75 27.17 -8.16
C ALA A 3 8.36 25.82 -8.56
N LYS A 4 9.56 25.51 -8.06
CA LYS A 4 10.25 24.23 -8.28
C LYS A 4 9.37 23.11 -7.70
N ARG A 5 8.78 22.29 -8.57
CA ARG A 5 7.95 21.13 -8.19
C ARG A 5 8.81 20.23 -7.30
N ARG A 6 8.52 20.15 -5.99
CA ARG A 6 9.22 19.26 -5.08
C ARG A 6 8.91 17.82 -5.51
N ARG A 7 9.82 17.20 -6.26
CA ARG A 7 9.83 15.75 -6.42
C ARG A 7 10.47 15.21 -5.15
N TYR A 8 9.67 14.51 -4.35
CA TYR A 8 10.19 13.73 -3.23
C TYR A 8 10.98 12.56 -3.82
N GLU A 9 12.30 12.62 -3.63
CA GLU A 9 13.24 11.54 -3.91
C GLU A 9 13.33 10.64 -2.67
N GLY A 10 13.41 9.33 -2.86
CA GLY A 10 13.46 8.33 -1.79
C GLY A 10 12.47 7.17 -1.97
N ILE A 11 12.58 6.19 -1.07
CA ILE A 11 11.74 4.99 -1.04
C ILE A 11 10.28 5.39 -0.81
N ARG A 12 9.40 5.00 -1.75
CA ARG A 12 7.98 5.33 -1.70
C ARG A 12 7.16 4.22 -1.07
N TRP A 13 6.10 4.64 -0.39
CA TRP A 13 5.09 3.74 0.13
C TRP A 13 4.13 3.28 -0.97
N ARG A 14 3.81 2.00 -0.93
CA ARG A 14 2.84 1.33 -1.80
C ARG A 14 1.83 0.56 -0.97
N ILE A 15 0.60 0.48 -1.48
CA ILE A 15 -0.47 -0.33 -0.91
C ILE A 15 -0.73 -1.47 -1.90
N LEU A 16 -0.46 -2.69 -1.47
CA LEU A 16 -0.69 -3.90 -2.25
C LEU A 16 -2.04 -4.51 -1.84
N TYR A 17 -2.98 -4.61 -2.76
CA TYR A 17 -4.32 -5.14 -2.48
C TYR A 17 -4.54 -6.54 -3.05
N GLY A 18 -5.25 -7.40 -2.32
CA GLY A 18 -5.66 -8.71 -2.82
C GLY A 18 -6.89 -8.67 -3.74
N ASN A 19 -7.87 -7.82 -3.44
CA ASN A 19 -9.03 -7.56 -4.30
C ASN A 19 -9.49 -6.10 -4.16
N TYR A 20 -10.01 -5.53 -5.23
CA TYR A 20 -10.37 -4.11 -5.34
C TYR A 20 -11.83 -3.89 -5.74
N GLU A 21 -12.71 -4.73 -5.20
CA GLU A 21 -14.14 -4.68 -5.48
C GLU A 21 -14.96 -4.49 -4.19
N GLY A 22 -16.18 -3.96 -4.34
CA GLY A 22 -17.14 -3.80 -3.24
C GLY A 22 -16.56 -3.10 -2.01
N VAL A 23 -16.72 -3.74 -0.84
CA VAL A 23 -16.26 -3.23 0.46
C VAL A 23 -14.73 -3.16 0.54
N GLN A 24 -14.01 -4.07 -0.13
CA GLN A 24 -12.54 -4.10 -0.12
C GLN A 24 -11.97 -2.85 -0.80
N ARG A 25 -12.59 -2.41 -1.90
CA ARG A 25 -12.23 -1.14 -2.55
C ARG A 25 -12.36 0.04 -1.60
N THR A 26 -13.46 0.12 -0.84
CA THR A 26 -13.66 1.19 0.15
C THR A 26 -12.58 1.14 1.23
N ALA A 27 -12.27 -0.05 1.75
CA ALA A 27 -11.22 -0.21 2.76
C ALA A 27 -9.84 0.25 2.24
N VAL A 28 -9.47 -0.10 1.01
CA VAL A 28 -8.20 0.34 0.40
C VAL A 28 -8.19 1.87 0.20
N ASN A 29 -9.30 2.45 -0.25
CA ASN A 29 -9.40 3.90 -0.45
C ASN A 29 -9.29 4.69 0.86
N GLU A 30 -9.98 4.26 1.92
CA GLU A 30 -9.89 4.94 3.22
C GLU A 30 -8.50 4.76 3.83
N LEU A 31 -7.89 3.59 3.68
CA LEU A 31 -6.50 3.38 4.09
C LEU A 31 -5.54 4.31 3.34
N GLN A 32 -5.69 4.46 2.02
CA GLN A 32 -4.87 5.39 1.24
C GLN A 32 -5.02 6.82 1.75
N ARG A 33 -6.25 7.28 2.01
CA ARG A 33 -6.51 8.62 2.56
C ARG A 33 -5.85 8.81 3.93
N PHE A 34 -5.96 7.81 4.80
CA PHE A 34 -5.34 7.84 6.11
C PHE A 34 -3.81 7.93 6.00
N VAL A 35 -3.19 7.02 5.25
CA VAL A 35 -1.72 6.98 5.06
C VAL A 35 -1.21 8.26 4.39
N GLN A 36 -1.93 8.76 3.39
CA GLN A 36 -1.60 10.01 2.71
C GLN A 36 -1.59 11.21 3.67
N SER A 37 -2.37 11.20 4.75
CA SER A 37 -2.34 12.30 5.73
C SER A 37 -0.98 12.45 6.44
N TYR A 38 -0.18 11.38 6.44
CA TYR A 38 1.17 11.35 7.03
C TYR A 38 2.29 11.45 5.99
N LEU A 39 1.96 11.45 4.69
CA LEU A 39 2.94 11.46 3.62
C LEU A 39 2.74 12.69 2.73
N PRO A 40 3.83 13.32 2.25
CA PRO A 40 3.71 14.48 1.39
C PRO A 40 3.40 14.11 -0.08
N TYR A 41 3.01 12.87 -0.34
CA TYR A 41 2.67 12.32 -1.65
C TYR A 41 1.56 11.27 -1.54
N VAL A 42 0.95 10.94 -2.67
CA VAL A 42 -0.07 9.89 -2.77
C VAL A 42 0.63 8.52 -2.86
N PRO A 43 0.38 7.57 -1.94
CA PRO A 43 0.86 6.20 -2.06
C PRO A 43 0.29 5.53 -3.31
N GLU A 44 1.11 4.74 -3.98
CA GLU A 44 0.68 3.96 -5.15
C GLU A 44 -0.16 2.76 -4.69
N ILE A 45 -1.26 2.47 -5.39
CA ILE A 45 -2.10 1.30 -5.13
C ILE A 45 -1.85 0.29 -6.25
N LEU A 46 -1.40 -0.91 -5.91
CA LEU A 46 -1.08 -1.97 -6.86
C LEU A 46 -1.70 -3.31 -6.44
N PRO A 47 -1.96 -4.24 -7.37
CA PRO A 47 -2.38 -5.58 -7.02
C PRO A 47 -1.28 -6.36 -6.29
N ALA A 48 -1.69 -7.33 -5.48
CA ALA A 48 -0.78 -8.26 -4.81
C ALA A 48 0.16 -8.92 -5.83
N GLY A 49 1.45 -9.00 -5.48
CA GLY A 49 2.50 -9.56 -6.35
C GLY A 49 3.25 -8.54 -7.21
N ALA A 50 2.80 -7.28 -7.27
CA ALA A 50 3.52 -6.19 -7.93
C ALA A 50 4.59 -5.52 -7.02
N GLY A 51 4.98 -6.20 -5.94
CA GLY A 51 5.93 -5.68 -4.96
C GLY A 51 7.37 -5.58 -5.48
N SER A 52 8.18 -4.77 -4.82
CA SER A 52 9.61 -4.60 -5.08
C SER A 52 10.36 -4.45 -3.76
N ALA A 53 11.52 -5.11 -3.65
CA ALA A 53 12.37 -5.09 -2.45
C ALA A 53 12.88 -3.69 -2.06
N GLU A 54 12.79 -2.73 -2.98
CA GLU A 54 13.24 -1.35 -2.78
C GLU A 54 12.11 -0.39 -2.36
N THR A 55 10.94 -0.92 -1.97
CA THR A 55 9.77 -0.11 -1.54
C THR A 55 9.23 -0.46 -0.16
N HIS A 56 8.61 0.53 0.51
CA HIS A 56 7.82 0.28 1.71
C HIS A 56 6.42 -0.17 1.28
N GLU A 57 5.96 -1.30 1.80
CA GLU A 57 4.74 -1.95 1.32
C GLU A 57 3.74 -2.17 2.46
N ILE A 58 2.49 -1.80 2.20
CA ILE A 58 1.35 -2.09 3.07
C ILE A 58 0.52 -3.17 2.38
N LEU A 59 0.43 -4.34 2.98
CA LEU A 59 -0.32 -5.47 2.42
C LEU A 59 -1.77 -5.41 2.92
N VAL A 60 -2.73 -5.45 2.01
CA VAL A 60 -4.16 -5.34 2.31
C VAL A 60 -4.91 -6.48 1.64
N GLY A 61 -5.58 -7.30 2.43
CA GLY A 61 -6.37 -8.38 1.90
C GLY A 61 -6.60 -9.47 2.94
N THR A 62 -6.88 -10.65 2.41
CA THR A 62 -7.01 -11.90 3.13
C THR A 62 -5.91 -12.84 2.65
N VAL A 63 -5.60 -13.85 3.45
CA VAL A 63 -4.64 -14.91 3.07
C VAL A 63 -5.00 -15.56 1.73
N LYS A 64 -6.30 -15.65 1.38
CA LYS A 64 -6.77 -16.26 0.13
C LYS A 64 -6.45 -15.42 -1.11
N ASN A 65 -6.45 -14.09 -1.01
CA ASN A 65 -6.33 -13.20 -2.17
C ASN A 65 -5.04 -12.40 -2.19
N HIS A 66 -4.17 -12.53 -1.18
CA HIS A 66 -2.91 -11.81 -1.11
C HIS A 66 -1.78 -12.76 -0.71
N SER A 67 -0.96 -13.18 -1.67
CA SER A 67 0.12 -14.17 -1.49
C SER A 67 1.18 -13.77 -0.46
N GLY A 68 1.38 -12.47 -0.23
CA GLY A 68 2.32 -11.95 0.76
C GLY A 68 1.80 -11.93 2.21
N ILE A 69 0.52 -12.22 2.46
CA ILE A 69 -0.02 -12.28 3.83
C ILE A 69 0.13 -13.73 4.31
N PRO A 70 1.01 -14.01 5.29
CA PRO A 70 1.12 -15.35 5.84
C PRO A 70 -0.21 -15.75 6.51
N SER A 71 -0.61 -17.02 6.35
CA SER A 71 -1.66 -17.58 7.20
C SER A 71 -1.19 -17.47 8.65
N CYS A 72 -2.07 -17.02 9.55
CA CYS A 72 -1.80 -16.96 10.99
C CYS A 72 -1.48 -18.35 11.53
N GLN A 73 -0.24 -18.79 11.40
CA GLN A 73 0.36 -19.90 12.15
C GLN A 73 1.67 -19.49 12.81
N GLN A 74 2.22 -18.31 12.50
CA GLN A 74 3.50 -17.85 13.04
C GLN A 74 3.49 -16.34 13.24
N ALA A 75 2.92 -15.89 14.36
CA ALA A 75 3.17 -14.57 14.91
C ALA A 75 3.44 -14.76 16.41
N GLU A 76 4.49 -15.52 16.72
CA GLU A 76 5.08 -15.51 18.07
C GLU A 76 6.19 -14.44 18.07
N LEU A 77 6.07 -13.53 19.05
CA LEU A 77 7.05 -12.50 19.42
C LEU A 77 8.27 -13.12 20.10
#